data_AF-A0A534YI58-F1
#
_entry.id   AF-A0A534YI58-F1
#
_cell.length_a   1.000
_cell.length_b   1.000
_cell.length_c   1.000
_cell.angle_alpha   90.00
_cell.angle_beta   90.00
_cell.angle_gamma   90.00
#
_symmetry.space_group_name_H-M   'P 1'
#
loop_
_entity.id
_entity.type
_entity.pdbx_description
1 polymer ?
#
loop_
_entity_poly.entity_id
_entity_poly.type
_entity_poly.pdbx_seq_one_letter_code
_entity_poly.pdbx_strand_id
1 'polypeptide(L)'
;MLSAQSIRDFFRDLLARAIENQRAQVQPFTELYLVNLLHEFLASEALYVQSEDGTWQQKPLAFLLKEALDEAGPARLRLLRRLGDTSLFISGFFPDSLARRSSLVDVDYYIAMGGRAYDAVARHAMERSLWEELADKFRLLVDLLNEVSERTLASNDAGLVRLYERWLKTGSDRLASLLVRQGVVPRRGFVQ
;
A
#
# COMPACT_ATOMS: atom_id res chain seq x y z
N MET A 1 -8.60 13.66 -18.33
CA MET A 1 -7.74 13.85 -17.14
C MET A 1 -8.57 13.54 -15.90
N LEU A 2 -8.18 12.54 -15.11
CA LEU A 2 -8.84 12.27 -13.82
C LEU A 2 -8.28 13.26 -12.79
N SER A 3 -9.15 14.07 -12.17
CA SER A 3 -8.77 14.96 -11.07
C SER A 3 -8.52 14.17 -9.77
N ALA A 4 -7.83 14.74 -8.79
CA ALA A 4 -7.60 14.09 -7.48
C ALA A 4 -8.92 13.70 -6.80
N GLN A 5 -9.96 14.52 -6.93
CA GLN A 5 -11.32 14.22 -6.46
C GLN A 5 -11.88 12.96 -7.15
N SER A 6 -11.69 12.85 -8.47
CA SER A 6 -12.14 11.70 -9.26
C SER A 6 -11.40 10.40 -8.92
N ILE A 7 -10.12 10.46 -8.50
CA ILE A 7 -9.35 9.29 -8.07
C ILE A 7 -9.83 8.77 -6.72
N ARG A 8 -10.12 9.68 -5.78
CA ARG A 8 -10.70 9.32 -4.49
C ARG A 8 -12.06 8.66 -4.65
N ASP A 9 -12.90 9.22 -5.52
CA ASP A 9 -14.22 8.67 -5.84
C ASP A 9 -14.13 7.27 -6.46
N PHE A 10 -13.19 7.08 -7.39
CA PHE A 10 -12.89 5.78 -7.97
C PHE A 10 -12.50 4.71 -6.93
N PHE A 11 -11.59 5.03 -5.99
CA PHE A 11 -11.20 4.06 -4.96
C PHE A 11 -12.30 3.76 -3.96
N ARG A 12 -13.13 4.75 -3.63
CA ARG A 12 -14.31 4.51 -2.80
C ARG A 12 -15.25 3.50 -3.47
N ASP A 13 -15.55 3.69 -4.76
CA ASP A 13 -16.45 2.79 -5.48
C ASP A 13 -15.89 1.36 -5.59
N LEU A 14 -14.58 1.22 -5.81
CA LEU A 14 -13.92 -0.09 -5.82
C LEU A 14 -13.91 -0.75 -4.44
N LEU A 15 -13.60 0.01 -3.39
CA LEU A 15 -13.56 -0.51 -2.03
C LEU A 15 -14.94 -0.93 -1.55
N ALA A 16 -15.98 -0.14 -1.83
CA ALA A 16 -17.36 -0.49 -1.51
C ALA A 16 -17.79 -1.81 -2.17
N ARG A 17 -17.43 -2.01 -3.44
CA ARG A 17 -17.68 -3.27 -4.16
C ARG A 17 -16.91 -4.45 -3.55
N ALA A 18 -15.68 -4.25 -3.12
CA ALA A 18 -14.89 -5.30 -2.46
C ALA A 18 -15.49 -5.68 -1.10
N ILE A 19 -15.91 -4.68 -0.31
CA ILE A 19 -16.58 -4.89 0.98
C ILE A 19 -17.87 -5.70 0.79
N GLU A 20 -18.69 -5.33 -0.20
CA GLU A 20 -19.92 -6.05 -0.54
C GLU A 20 -19.64 -7.49 -1.00
N ASN A 21 -18.70 -7.66 -1.93
CA ASN A 21 -18.35 -8.97 -2.50
C ASN A 21 -17.83 -9.94 -1.43
N GLN A 22 -16.98 -9.46 -0.52
CA GLN A 22 -16.40 -10.27 0.56
C GLN A 22 -17.31 -10.35 1.79
N ARG A 23 -18.46 -9.66 1.78
CA ARG A 23 -19.38 -9.52 2.93
C ARG A 23 -18.64 -9.05 4.19
N ALA A 24 -17.66 -8.18 4.01
CA ALA A 24 -16.81 -7.69 5.07
C ALA A 24 -17.58 -6.71 5.96
N GLN A 25 -17.33 -6.78 7.26
CA GLN A 25 -17.81 -5.77 8.21
C GLN A 25 -16.67 -4.83 8.53
N VAL A 26 -16.77 -3.58 8.07
CA VAL A 26 -15.76 -2.53 8.27
C VAL A 26 -16.49 -1.27 8.74
N GLN A 27 -15.96 -0.55 9.73
CA GLN A 27 -16.59 0.69 10.18
C GLN A 27 -16.46 1.80 9.10
N PRO A 28 -17.42 2.73 9.02
CA PRO A 28 -17.37 3.83 8.05
C PRO A 28 -16.09 4.66 8.10
N PHE A 29 -15.54 4.91 9.30
CA PHE A 29 -14.29 5.64 9.46
C PHE A 29 -13.07 4.87 8.92
N THR A 30 -13.07 3.55 9.06
CA THR A 30 -12.03 2.67 8.51
C THR A 30 -12.11 2.65 6.99
N GLU A 31 -13.30 2.59 6.40
CA GLU A 31 -13.47 2.72 4.94
C GLU A 31 -12.90 4.04 4.41
N LEU A 32 -13.26 5.16 5.05
CA LEU A 32 -12.73 6.49 4.69
C LEU A 32 -11.20 6.54 4.82
N TYR A 33 -10.65 5.92 5.86
CA TYR A 33 -9.21 5.81 6.08
C TYR A 33 -8.53 5.06 4.93
N LEU A 34 -9.07 3.90 4.53
CA LEU A 34 -8.52 3.09 3.44
C LEU A 34 -8.55 3.82 2.09
N VAL A 35 -9.63 4.55 1.79
CA VAL A 35 -9.72 5.37 0.56
C VAL A 35 -8.65 6.46 0.56
N ASN A 36 -8.44 7.13 1.70
CA ASN A 36 -7.37 8.14 1.83
C ASN A 36 -5.99 7.51 1.65
N LEU A 37 -5.75 6.35 2.27
CA LEU A 37 -4.50 5.60 2.19
C LEU A 37 -4.17 5.23 0.73
N LEU A 38 -5.14 4.70 -0.03
CA LEU A 38 -4.97 4.38 -1.45
C LEU A 38 -4.65 5.62 -2.29
N HIS A 39 -5.36 6.73 -2.04
CA HIS A 39 -5.12 7.99 -2.72
C HIS A 39 -3.71 8.54 -2.43
N GLU A 40 -3.31 8.58 -1.16
CA GLU A 40 -2.00 9.08 -0.74
C GLU A 40 -0.85 8.23 -1.29
N PHE A 41 -0.96 6.90 -1.29
CA PHE A 41 0.12 6.04 -1.77
C PHE A 41 0.30 6.04 -3.28
N LEU A 42 -0.72 6.44 -4.05
CA LEU A 42 -0.56 6.70 -5.48
C LEU A 42 0.10 8.03 -5.77
N ALA A 43 -0.13 9.03 -4.91
CA ALA A 43 0.52 10.33 -4.99
C ALA A 43 1.95 10.33 -4.40
N SER A 44 2.27 9.37 -3.53
CA SER A 44 3.51 9.38 -2.75
C SER A 44 4.65 8.59 -3.38
N GLU A 45 5.77 9.28 -3.60
CA GLU A 45 7.07 8.72 -3.99
C GLU A 45 7.82 8.10 -2.78
N ALA A 46 7.37 8.39 -1.55
CA ALA A 46 8.09 8.16 -0.30
C ALA A 46 8.17 6.70 0.19
N LEU A 47 7.73 5.73 -0.61
CA LEU A 47 7.85 4.31 -0.31
C LEU A 47 9.17 3.68 -0.77
N TYR A 48 9.89 4.37 -1.64
CA TYR A 48 11.09 3.86 -2.27
C TYR A 48 12.32 4.65 -1.79
N VAL A 49 13.42 3.95 -1.57
CA VAL A 49 14.72 4.49 -1.21
C VAL A 49 15.71 4.04 -2.28
N GLN A 50 16.60 4.94 -2.68
CA GLN A 50 17.68 4.59 -3.58
C GLN A 50 18.71 3.76 -2.80
N SER A 51 18.92 2.53 -3.25
CA SER A 51 19.99 1.64 -2.82
C SER A 51 21.35 2.17 -3.31
N GLU A 52 22.44 1.70 -2.71
CA GLU A 52 23.81 2.11 -3.04
C GLU A 52 24.19 1.81 -4.49
N ASP A 53 23.54 0.81 -5.10
CA ASP A 53 23.68 0.44 -6.52
C ASP A 53 22.86 1.33 -7.47
N GLY A 54 22.22 2.38 -6.95
CA GLY A 54 21.37 3.30 -7.72
C GLY A 54 19.97 2.77 -8.01
N THR A 55 19.64 1.54 -7.58
CA THR A 55 18.29 0.95 -7.75
C THR A 55 17.32 1.48 -6.70
N TRP A 56 16.07 1.74 -7.09
CA TRP A 56 15.05 2.15 -6.12
C TRP A 56 14.38 0.92 -5.51
N GLN A 57 14.58 0.70 -4.22
CA GLN A 57 13.99 -0.41 -3.49
C GLN A 57 13.01 0.08 -2.44
N GLN A 58 12.03 -0.75 -2.11
CA GLN A 58 11.12 -0.43 -1.01
C GLN A 58 11.90 -0.43 0.29
N LYS A 59 11.69 0.61 1.11
CA LYS A 59 12.30 0.66 2.43
C LYS A 59 11.87 -0.57 3.23
N PRO A 60 12.79 -1.44 3.70
CA PRO A 60 12.40 -2.60 4.46
C PRO A 60 11.66 -2.21 5.74
N LEU A 61 10.59 -2.93 6.10
CA LEU A 61 9.78 -2.63 7.28
C LEU A 61 10.60 -2.56 8.58
N ALA A 62 11.68 -3.33 8.66
CA ALA A 62 12.60 -3.32 9.81
C ALA A 62 13.27 -1.96 10.03
N PHE A 63 13.62 -1.24 8.95
CA PHE A 63 14.18 0.12 9.07
C PHE A 63 13.12 1.13 9.52
N LEU A 64 11.89 1.02 9.00
CA LEU A 64 10.77 1.85 9.46
C LEU A 64 10.46 1.61 10.94
N LEU A 65 10.51 0.35 11.38
CA LEU A 65 10.36 0.00 12.79
C LEU A 65 11.51 0.55 13.63
N LYS A 66 12.76 0.41 13.18
CA LYS A 66 13.91 0.97 13.90
C LYS A 66 13.76 2.47 14.12
N GLU A 67 13.41 3.23 13.07
CA GLU A 67 13.15 4.66 13.19
C GLU A 67 12.05 4.98 14.20
N ALA A 68 10.99 4.18 14.24
CA ALA A 68 9.94 4.35 15.22
C ALA A 68 10.41 4.06 16.66
N LEU A 69 11.33 3.12 16.85
CA LEU A 69 11.88 2.76 18.15
C LEU A 69 12.90 3.79 18.67
N ASP A 70 13.59 4.49 17.77
CA ASP A 70 14.54 5.56 18.10
C ASP A 70 13.83 6.87 18.53
N GLU A 71 12.51 6.95 18.33
CA GLU A 71 11.67 8.12 18.64
C GLU A 71 10.76 7.90 19.86
N ALA A 72 10.20 9.00 20.39
CA ALA A 72 9.25 8.97 21.50
C ALA A 72 8.00 9.82 21.24
N GLY A 73 6.94 9.55 22.02
CA GLY A 73 5.72 10.35 22.02
C GLY A 73 5.05 10.45 20.63
N PRO A 74 4.57 11.64 20.23
CA PRO A 74 3.86 11.81 18.96
C PRO A 74 4.68 11.45 17.71
N ALA A 75 6.00 11.60 17.74
CA ALA A 75 6.87 11.26 16.61
C ALA A 75 6.87 9.74 16.36
N ARG A 76 7.04 8.95 17.43
CA ARG A 76 6.93 7.49 17.38
C ARG A 76 5.58 7.02 16.86
N LEU A 77 4.48 7.62 17.30
CA LEU A 77 3.14 7.24 16.83
C LEU A 77 2.96 7.49 15.33
N ARG A 78 3.48 8.61 14.80
CA ARG A 78 3.46 8.88 13.35
C ARG A 78 4.25 7.83 12.56
N LEU A 79 5.41 7.41 13.06
CA LEU A 79 6.25 6.41 12.41
C LEU A 79 5.62 5.01 12.46
N LEU A 80 5.01 4.64 13.59
CA LEU A 80 4.25 3.39 13.71
C LEU A 80 3.03 3.37 12.79
N ARG A 81 2.28 4.49 12.70
CA ARG A 81 1.19 4.63 11.73
C ARG A 81 1.71 4.43 10.31
N ARG A 82 2.80 5.10 9.93
CA ARG A 82 3.42 4.94 8.60
C ARG A 82 3.87 3.51 8.33
N LEU A 83 4.40 2.81 9.34
CA LEU A 83 4.76 1.40 9.25
C LEU A 83 3.54 0.52 8.99
N GLY A 84 2.43 0.74 9.69
CA GLY A 84 1.15 0.07 9.47
C GLY A 84 0.60 0.33 8.07
N ASP A 85 0.53 1.60 7.67
CA ASP A 85 0.03 2.06 6.37
C ASP A 85 0.84 1.46 5.22
N THR A 86 2.17 1.49 5.34
CA THR A 86 3.08 0.89 4.36
C THR A 86 2.87 -0.61 4.30
N SER A 87 2.75 -1.29 5.45
CA SER A 87 2.54 -2.73 5.46
C SER A 87 1.24 -3.10 4.75
N LEU A 88 0.14 -2.41 5.08
CA LEU A 88 -1.19 -2.67 4.55
C LEU A 88 -1.28 -2.43 3.04
N PHE A 89 -0.75 -1.30 2.58
CA PHE A 89 -0.74 -0.98 1.16
C PHE A 89 0.10 -1.99 0.35
N ILE A 90 1.23 -2.42 0.89
CA ILE A 90 2.16 -3.30 0.17
C ILE A 90 1.64 -4.73 0.09
N SER A 91 1.11 -5.28 1.19
CA SER A 91 0.53 -6.62 1.19
C SER A 91 -0.81 -6.67 0.47
N GLY A 92 -1.63 -5.61 0.60
CA GLY A 92 -2.94 -5.53 -0.03
C GLY A 92 -2.87 -5.19 -1.52
N PHE A 93 -2.18 -4.12 -1.91
CA PHE A 93 -2.29 -3.61 -3.27
C PHE A 93 -1.37 -4.30 -4.29
N PHE A 94 -0.36 -5.08 -3.86
CA PHE A 94 0.42 -5.86 -4.84
C PHE A 94 0.95 -7.21 -4.31
N PRO A 95 0.06 -8.16 -4.02
CA PRO A 95 0.41 -9.47 -3.47
C PRO A 95 1.33 -10.30 -4.39
N ASP A 96 1.10 -10.25 -5.70
CA ASP A 96 1.86 -11.00 -6.72
C ASP A 96 3.36 -10.66 -6.77
N SER A 97 3.70 -9.49 -6.26
CA SER A 97 5.08 -9.01 -6.22
C SER A 97 5.83 -9.59 -5.02
N LEU A 98 5.09 -9.89 -3.94
CA LEU A 98 5.59 -10.56 -2.75
C LEU A 98 5.75 -12.07 -3.01
N ALA A 99 4.78 -12.69 -3.71
CA ALA A 99 4.82 -14.12 -4.02
C ALA A 99 5.91 -14.53 -5.05
N ARG A 100 6.29 -13.63 -5.96
CA ARG A 100 7.29 -13.92 -7.03
C ARG A 100 8.74 -13.77 -6.59
N ARG A 101 9.02 -12.99 -5.54
CA ARG A 101 10.36 -12.98 -4.97
C ARG A 101 10.46 -14.17 -4.03
N SER A 102 11.42 -15.03 -4.29
CA SER A 102 12.05 -15.92 -3.30
C SER A 102 12.71 -15.14 -2.15
N SER A 103 12.11 -14.02 -1.70
CA SER A 103 12.53 -13.30 -0.52
C SER A 103 12.03 -14.05 0.70
N LEU A 104 12.91 -14.27 1.66
CA LEU A 104 12.73 -14.97 2.93
C LEU A 104 11.61 -14.42 3.85
N VAL A 105 10.70 -13.58 3.35
CA VAL A 105 9.74 -12.77 4.09
C VAL A 105 8.40 -12.78 3.35
N ASP A 106 7.46 -13.59 3.86
CA ASP A 106 6.12 -13.84 3.30
C ASP A 106 5.16 -12.64 3.52
N VAL A 107 4.03 -12.59 2.82
CA VAL A 107 2.92 -11.64 3.05
C VAL A 107 2.50 -11.63 4.52
N ASP A 108 2.61 -12.77 5.20
CA ASP A 108 2.34 -12.92 6.63
C ASP A 108 3.25 -12.05 7.51
N TYR A 109 4.48 -11.75 7.08
CA TYR A 109 5.34 -10.81 7.80
C TYR A 109 4.80 -9.38 7.72
N TYR A 110 4.30 -8.97 6.56
CA TYR A 110 3.68 -7.65 6.40
C TYR A 110 2.40 -7.55 7.23
N ILE A 111 1.58 -8.61 7.22
CA ILE A 111 0.37 -8.70 8.05
C ILE A 111 0.72 -8.59 9.54
N ALA A 112 1.68 -9.39 10.01
CA ALA A 112 2.09 -9.38 11.41
C ALA A 112 2.70 -8.03 11.82
N MET A 113 3.60 -7.47 11.00
CA MET A 113 4.27 -6.21 11.32
C MET A 113 3.30 -5.03 11.31
N GLY A 114 2.44 -4.95 10.29
CA GLY A 114 1.46 -3.88 10.15
C GLY A 114 0.39 -3.91 11.24
N GLY A 115 -0.16 -5.08 11.53
CA GLY A 115 -1.15 -5.25 12.61
C GLY A 115 -0.59 -4.82 13.97
N ARG A 116 0.64 -5.24 14.30
CA ARG A 116 1.32 -4.81 15.54
C ARG A 116 1.62 -3.32 15.58
N ALA A 117 1.90 -2.71 14.42
CA ALA A 117 2.13 -1.29 14.34
C ALA A 117 0.85 -0.49 14.67
N TYR A 118 -0.30 -0.88 14.11
CA TYR A 118 -1.57 -0.25 14.45
C TYR A 118 -2.03 -0.53 15.88
N ASP A 119 -1.81 -1.74 16.42
CA ASP A 119 -2.06 -2.03 17.84
C ASP A 119 -1.24 -1.10 18.75
N ALA A 120 0.03 -0.89 18.42
CA ALA A 120 0.87 0.04 19.17
C ALA A 120 0.38 1.50 19.07
N VAL A 121 -0.20 1.91 17.93
CA VAL A 121 -0.83 3.23 17.78
C VAL A 121 -2.11 3.32 18.62
N ALA A 122 -2.97 2.29 18.60
CA ALA A 122 -4.24 2.23 19.31
C ALA A 122 -4.10 2.48 20.82
N ARG A 123 -3.00 1.99 21.42
CA ARG A 123 -2.72 2.16 22.86
C ARG A 123 -2.57 3.63 23.28
N HIS A 124 -2.18 4.52 22.36
CA HIS A 124 -1.83 5.90 22.66
C HIS A 124 -2.62 6.95 21.87
N ALA A 125 -3.34 6.54 20.81
CA ALA A 125 -4.17 7.44 20.01
C ALA A 125 -5.50 7.78 20.69
N MET A 126 -6.02 8.97 20.41
CA MET A 126 -7.36 9.38 20.88
C MET A 126 -8.47 8.56 20.18
N GLU A 127 -8.33 8.31 18.88
CA GLU A 127 -9.28 7.56 18.06
C GLU A 127 -9.02 6.05 18.11
N ARG A 128 -9.00 5.48 19.32
CA ARG A 128 -8.58 4.10 19.56
C ARG A 128 -9.33 3.07 18.70
N SER A 129 -10.64 3.21 18.53
CA SER A 129 -11.48 2.24 17.82
C SER A 129 -11.11 2.03 16.35
N LEU A 130 -10.63 3.09 15.67
CA LEU A 130 -10.14 2.99 14.29
C LEU A 130 -8.87 2.12 14.24
N TRP A 131 -7.91 2.42 15.11
CA TRP A 131 -6.62 1.72 15.12
C TRP A 131 -6.75 0.28 15.60
N GLU A 132 -7.66 0.00 16.54
CA GLU A 132 -8.03 -1.36 16.96
C GLU A 132 -8.62 -2.14 15.79
N GLU A 133 -9.58 -1.57 15.05
CA GLU A 133 -10.14 -2.27 13.89
C GLU A 133 -9.10 -2.51 12.79
N LEU A 134 -8.24 -1.52 12.50
CA LEU A 134 -7.14 -1.66 11.55
C LEU A 134 -6.16 -2.78 11.96
N ALA A 135 -5.88 -2.92 13.26
CA ALA A 135 -5.02 -3.97 13.79
C ALA A 135 -5.69 -5.35 13.75
N ASP A 136 -6.90 -5.46 14.30
CA ASP A 136 -7.63 -6.72 14.46
C ASP A 136 -8.08 -7.31 13.12
N LYS A 137 -8.46 -6.45 12.18
CA LYS A 137 -8.94 -6.87 10.85
C LYS A 137 -7.86 -6.78 9.78
N PHE A 138 -6.59 -6.60 10.14
CA PHE A 138 -5.53 -6.30 9.17
C PHE A 138 -5.54 -7.23 7.95
N ARG A 139 -5.63 -8.55 8.17
CA ARG A 139 -5.69 -9.54 7.08
C ARG A 139 -6.92 -9.35 6.18
N LEU A 140 -8.09 -9.14 6.76
CA LEU A 140 -9.31 -8.83 6.00
C LEU A 140 -9.12 -7.56 5.15
N LEU A 141 -8.50 -6.52 5.71
CA LEU A 141 -8.25 -5.29 4.97
C LEU A 141 -7.24 -5.51 3.84
N VAL A 142 -6.23 -6.36 4.04
CA VAL A 142 -5.31 -6.81 2.97
C VAL A 142 -6.09 -7.49 1.85
N ASP A 143 -7.01 -8.41 2.17
CA ASP A 143 -7.83 -9.12 1.19
C ASP A 143 -8.77 -8.16 0.42
N LEU A 144 -9.33 -7.16 1.09
CA LEU A 144 -10.13 -6.10 0.45
C LEU A 144 -9.29 -5.26 -0.52
N LEU A 145 -8.12 -4.80 -0.09
CA LEU A 145 -7.22 -3.99 -0.93
C LEU A 145 -6.66 -4.77 -2.12
N ASN A 146 -6.51 -6.09 -1.97
CA ASN A 146 -6.11 -6.99 -3.05
C ASN A 146 -7.17 -7.03 -4.15
N GLU A 147 -8.43 -7.23 -3.78
CA GLU A 147 -9.52 -7.19 -4.76
C GLU A 147 -9.63 -5.82 -5.44
N VAL A 148 -9.45 -4.72 -4.70
CA VAL A 148 -9.39 -3.37 -5.27
C VAL A 148 -8.25 -3.25 -6.29
N SER A 149 -7.09 -3.84 -6.01
CA SER A 149 -5.95 -3.86 -6.93
C SER A 149 -6.26 -4.66 -8.20
N GLU A 150 -6.79 -5.88 -8.06
CA GLU A 150 -7.20 -6.72 -9.19
C GLU A 150 -8.20 -6.01 -10.09
N ARG A 151 -9.23 -5.38 -9.50
CA ARG A 151 -10.21 -4.58 -10.23
C ARG A 151 -9.58 -3.36 -10.89
N THR A 152 -8.65 -2.68 -10.22
CA THR A 152 -7.93 -1.52 -10.79
C THR A 152 -7.11 -1.93 -12.01
N LEU A 153 -6.46 -3.09 -11.96
CA LEU A 153 -5.66 -3.64 -13.06
C LEU A 153 -6.54 -4.13 -14.22
N ALA A 154 -7.69 -4.75 -13.93
CA ALA A 154 -8.60 -5.27 -14.95
C ALA A 154 -9.42 -4.19 -15.67
N SER A 155 -9.63 -3.03 -15.05
CA SER A 155 -10.72 -2.12 -15.46
C SER A 155 -10.29 -0.84 -16.19
N ASN A 156 -9.00 -0.48 -16.34
CA ASN A 156 -8.70 0.83 -16.92
C ASN A 156 -7.30 1.05 -17.55
N ASP A 157 -7.28 1.54 -18.80
CA ASP A 157 -6.11 2.11 -19.48
C ASP A 157 -5.50 3.27 -18.67
N ALA A 158 -6.31 4.09 -17.99
CA ALA A 158 -5.82 5.22 -17.20
C ALA A 158 -5.11 4.80 -15.89
N GLY A 159 -5.50 3.64 -15.32
CA GLY A 159 -4.82 3.05 -14.17
C GLY A 159 -3.45 2.49 -14.56
N LEU A 160 -3.42 1.81 -15.71
CA LEU A 160 -2.21 1.30 -16.34
C LEU A 160 -1.23 2.41 -16.72
N VAL A 161 -1.72 3.53 -17.28
CA VAL A 161 -0.90 4.71 -17.62
C VAL A 161 -0.25 5.31 -16.38
N ARG A 162 -1.00 5.50 -15.28
CA ARG A 162 -0.40 6.01 -14.03
C ARG A 162 0.61 5.03 -13.41
N LEU A 163 0.33 3.73 -13.49
CA LEU A 163 1.24 2.69 -13.06
C LEU A 163 2.53 2.72 -13.90
N TYR A 164 2.40 2.95 -15.20
CA TYR A 164 3.49 3.11 -16.16
C TYR A 164 4.31 4.38 -15.93
N GLU A 165 3.67 5.53 -15.72
CA GLU A 165 4.35 6.80 -15.38
C GLU A 165 5.15 6.67 -14.08
N ARG A 166 4.57 6.03 -13.07
CA ARG A 166 5.26 5.76 -11.81
C ARG A 166 6.43 4.80 -12.01
N TRP A 167 6.28 3.79 -12.86
CA TRP A 167 7.38 2.91 -13.24
C TRP A 167 8.50 3.67 -13.97
N LEU A 168 8.18 4.52 -14.94
CA LEU A 168 9.18 5.31 -15.67
C LEU A 168 10.03 6.15 -14.71
N LYS A 169 9.39 6.78 -13.72
CA LYS A 169 10.06 7.61 -12.70
C LYS A 169 10.91 6.79 -11.72
N THR A 170 10.35 5.71 -11.17
CA THR A 170 11.01 4.96 -10.09
C THR A 170 11.92 3.84 -10.59
N GLY A 171 11.70 3.32 -11.80
CA GLY A 171 12.35 2.11 -12.31
C GLY A 171 11.99 0.84 -11.52
N SER A 172 10.94 0.87 -10.70
CA SER A 172 10.58 -0.22 -9.79
C SER A 172 10.28 -1.52 -10.53
N ASP A 173 11.10 -2.56 -10.32
CA ASP A 173 10.90 -3.91 -10.90
C ASP A 173 9.53 -4.51 -10.55
N ARG A 174 8.97 -4.10 -9.41
CA ARG A 174 7.62 -4.45 -8.99
C ARG A 174 6.57 -3.89 -9.94
N LEU A 175 6.64 -2.58 -10.20
CA LEU A 175 5.74 -1.92 -11.14
C LEU A 175 5.95 -2.45 -12.57
N ALA A 176 7.20 -2.74 -12.94
CA ALA A 176 7.55 -3.40 -14.20
C ALA A 176 6.85 -4.76 -14.34
N SER A 177 6.94 -5.59 -13.31
CA SER A 177 6.35 -6.93 -13.26
C SER A 177 4.82 -6.94 -13.29
N LEU A 178 4.18 -5.84 -12.92
CA LEU A 178 2.73 -5.65 -13.01
C LEU A 178 2.33 -5.17 -14.40
N LEU A 179 3.10 -4.24 -14.99
CA LEU A 179 2.93 -3.81 -16.38
C LEU A 179 3.03 -4.99 -17.36
N VAL A 180 4.04 -5.86 -17.17
CA VAL A 180 4.24 -7.06 -18.02
C VAL A 180 3.05 -8.00 -17.96
N ARG A 181 2.45 -8.21 -16.78
CA ARG A 181 1.26 -9.07 -16.63
C ARG A 181 0.04 -8.53 -17.38
N GLN A 182 -0.02 -7.21 -17.57
CA GLN A 182 -1.07 -6.53 -18.32
C GLN A 182 -0.71 -6.37 -19.80
N GLY A 183 0.31 -7.09 -20.29
CA GLY A 183 0.73 -7.05 -21.70
C GLY A 183 1.53 -5.80 -22.08
N VAL A 184 1.87 -4.94 -21.12
CA VAL A 184 2.70 -3.75 -21.35
C VAL A 184 4.15 -4.09 -21.04
N VAL A 185 5.02 -4.05 -22.04
CA VAL A 185 6.46 -4.25 -21.84
C VAL A 185 7.09 -2.92 -21.40
N PRO A 186 7.53 -2.79 -20.14
CA PRO A 186 8.18 -1.59 -19.67
C PRO A 186 9.56 -1.45 -20.34
N ARG A 187 9.76 -0.40 -21.14
CA ARG A 187 11.05 -0.10 -21.80
C ARG A 187 11.54 1.28 -21.37
N ARG A 188 12.69 1.33 -20.70
CA ARG A 188 13.38 2.60 -20.47
C ARG A 188 14.04 2.93 -21.79
N GLY A 189 13.54 3.94 -22.48
CA GLY A 189 14.29 4.51 -23.60
C GLY A 189 15.65 4.93 -23.06
N PHE A 190 16.74 4.42 -23.65
CA PHE A 190 18.05 4.99 -23.45
C PHE A 190 18.00 6.43 -23.97
N VAL A 191 17.91 7.40 -23.06
CA VAL A 191 18.29 8.77 -23.39
C VAL A 191 19.81 8.78 -23.29
N GLN A 192 20.47 8.83 -24.45
CA GLN A 192 21.89 9.15 -24.57
C GLN A 192 22.12 10.60 -24.18
#